data_AF-A0A090W4A4-F1
#
_entry.id   AF-A0A090W4A4-F1
#
_cell.length_a   1.000
_cell.length_b   1.000
_cell.length_c   1.000
_cell.angle_alpha   90.00
_cell.angle_beta   90.00
_cell.angle_gamma   90.00
#
_symmetry.space_group_name_H-M   'P 1'
#
loop_
_entity.id
_entity.type
_entity.pdbx_description
1 polymer ?
#
loop_
_entity_poly.entity_id
_entity_poly.type
_entity_poly.pdbx_seq_one_letter_code
_entity_poly.pdbx_strand_id
1 'polypeptide(L)'
;MSNMILAAGTVGTIVATVSAFLVITLLLVALLLVVKQKLSPSGPVKITINGEKEIEVASGGTLLSTLGGNKIFLPSACGGGGTCIQCECHVLEGGGEALPTETPHF
;
A
#
# COMPACT_ATOMS: atom_id res chain seq x y z
N MET A 1 30.24 41.23 27.19
CA MET A 1 28.79 41.22 27.51
C MET A 1 27.92 41.14 26.25
N SER A 2 28.12 41.98 25.22
CA SER A 2 27.26 42.01 24.01
C SER A 2 27.21 40.71 23.18
N ASN A 3 28.33 39.97 23.03
CA ASN A 3 28.34 38.70 22.27
C ASN A 3 27.46 37.61 22.91
N MET A 4 27.29 37.61 24.24
CA MET A 4 26.48 36.60 24.94
C MET A 4 24.98 36.81 24.71
N ILE A 5 24.53 38.07 24.61
CA ILE A 5 23.13 38.43 24.34
C ILE A 5 22.75 38.13 22.88
N LEU A 6 23.67 38.41 21.93
CA LEU A 6 23.49 38.05 20.52
C LEU A 6 23.41 36.53 20.31
N ALA A 7 24.22 35.75 21.02
CA ALA A 7 24.17 34.29 20.96
C ALA A 7 22.84 33.72 21.52
N ALA A 8 22.34 34.24 22.65
CA ALA A 8 21.06 33.82 23.23
C ALA A 8 19.86 34.16 22.32
N GLY A 9 19.87 35.34 21.68
CA GLY A 9 18.85 35.73 20.70
C GLY A 9 18.87 34.87 19.44
N THR A 10 20.07 34.54 18.93
CA THR A 10 20.23 33.73 17.71
C THR A 10 19.88 32.26 17.95
N VAL A 11 20.24 31.69 19.12
CA VAL A 11 19.83 30.34 19.49
C VAL A 11 18.31 30.25 19.66
N GLY A 12 17.69 31.28 20.26
CA GLY A 12 16.24 31.36 20.40
C GLY A 12 15.50 31.39 19.04
N THR A 13 15.98 32.18 18.08
CA THR A 13 15.37 32.23 16.74
C THR A 13 15.58 30.94 15.95
N ILE A 14 16.74 30.29 16.05
CA ILE A 14 16.98 28.99 15.42
C ILE A 14 16.04 27.92 15.99
N VAL A 15 15.94 27.82 17.32
CA VAL A 15 15.05 26.82 17.95
C VAL A 15 13.59 27.09 17.59
N ALA A 16 13.14 28.36 17.60
CA ALA A 16 11.77 28.72 17.24
C ALA A 16 11.44 28.41 15.77
N THR A 17 12.33 28.72 14.84
CA THR A 17 12.10 28.46 13.41
C THR A 17 12.14 26.97 13.07
N VAL A 18 13.08 26.21 13.63
CA VAL A 18 13.18 24.75 13.43
C VAL A 18 11.95 24.04 14.02
N SER A 19 11.53 24.41 15.24
CA SER A 19 10.36 23.80 15.87
C SER A 19 9.06 24.14 15.12
N ALA A 20 8.87 25.40 14.70
CA ALA A 20 7.71 25.79 13.91
C ALA A 20 7.63 25.01 12.58
N PHE A 21 8.76 24.90 11.87
CA PHE A 21 8.82 24.17 10.61
C PHE A 21 8.57 22.66 10.79
N LEU A 22 9.13 22.06 11.84
CA LEU A 22 8.90 20.66 12.19
C LEU A 22 7.43 20.38 12.51
N VAL A 23 6.77 21.26 13.27
CA VAL A 23 5.34 21.10 13.58
C VAL A 23 4.50 21.17 12.31
N ILE A 24 4.73 22.17 11.45
CA ILE A 24 3.98 22.34 10.19
C ILE A 24 4.16 21.13 9.27
N THR A 25 5.40 20.65 9.12
CA THR A 25 5.69 19.49 8.26
C THR A 25 5.07 18.20 8.80
N LEU A 26 5.13 17.95 10.11
CA LEU A 26 4.46 16.79 10.73
C LEU A 26 2.94 16.87 10.55
N LEU A 27 2.35 18.05 10.70
CA LEU A 27 0.90 18.26 10.52
C LEU A 27 0.49 17.96 9.07
N LEU A 28 1.28 18.41 8.09
CA LEU A 28 1.03 18.13 6.68
C LEU A 28 1.16 16.64 6.36
N VAL A 29 2.21 15.96 6.85
CA VAL A 29 2.41 14.52 6.64
C VAL A 29 1.26 13.72 7.27
N ALA A 30 0.85 14.07 8.49
CA ALA A 30 -0.29 13.43 9.15
C ALA A 30 -1.58 13.58 8.33
N LEU A 31 -1.85 14.78 7.82
CA LEU A 31 -3.00 15.03 6.94
C LEU A 31 -2.95 14.16 5.68
N LEU A 32 -1.80 14.11 5.00
CA LEU A 32 -1.63 13.29 3.79
C LEU A 32 -1.84 11.80 4.06
N LEU A 33 -1.37 11.29 5.21
CA LEU A 33 -1.57 9.89 5.58
C LEU A 33 -3.05 9.58 5.86
N VAL A 34 -3.77 10.46 6.56
CA VAL A 34 -5.22 10.31 6.79
C VAL A 34 -5.99 10.29 5.47
N VAL A 35 -5.65 11.20 4.55
CA VAL A 35 -6.27 11.26 3.22
C VAL A 35 -5.97 9.98 2.43
N LYS A 36 -4.72 9.50 2.42
CA LYS A 36 -4.33 8.25 1.76
C LYS A 36 -5.13 7.05 2.28
N GLN A 37 -5.31 6.94 3.60
CA GLN A 37 -6.07 5.84 4.22
C GLN A 37 -7.56 5.87 3.84
N LYS A 38 -8.13 7.05 3.56
CA LYS A 38 -9.52 7.19 3.13
C LYS A 38 -9.72 6.98 1.62
N LEU A 39 -8.77 7.44 0.81
CA LEU A 39 -8.84 7.33 -0.66
C LEU A 39 -8.41 5.95 -1.16
N SER A 40 -7.48 5.27 -0.47
CA SER A 40 -7.03 3.94 -0.85
C SER A 40 -7.97 2.90 -0.22
N PRO A 41 -8.80 2.21 -1.02
CA PRO A 41 -9.68 1.17 -0.51
C PRO A 41 -8.82 0.08 0.16
N SER A 42 -8.99 -0.07 1.47
CA SER A 42 -8.32 -1.09 2.30
C SER A 42 -9.33 -2.00 3.00
N GLY A 43 -10.58 -1.98 2.55
CA GLY A 43 -11.67 -2.76 3.15
C GLY A 43 -11.66 -4.23 2.72
N PRO A 44 -12.44 -5.09 3.40
CA PRO A 44 -12.67 -6.43 2.93
C PRO A 44 -13.33 -6.40 1.55
N VAL A 45 -12.82 -7.22 0.64
CA VAL A 45 -13.33 -7.42 -0.71
C VAL A 45 -13.91 -8.82 -0.82
N LYS A 46 -14.94 -8.95 -1.64
CA LYS A 46 -15.55 -10.25 -1.95
C LYS A 46 -15.01 -10.78 -3.26
N ILE A 47 -14.62 -12.05 -3.25
CA ILE A 47 -14.17 -12.77 -4.45
C ILE A 47 -15.14 -13.92 -4.68
N THR A 48 -15.75 -13.93 -5.87
CA THR A 48 -16.62 -15.01 -6.33
C THR A 48 -15.83 -15.95 -7.23
N ILE A 49 -15.77 -17.22 -6.86
CA ILE A 49 -14.98 -18.25 -7.51
C ILE A 49 -15.94 -19.20 -8.20
N ASN A 50 -15.83 -19.28 -9.53
CA ASN A 50 -16.66 -20.13 -10.39
C ASN A 50 -18.18 -19.95 -10.19
N GLY A 51 -18.64 -18.80 -9.69
CA GLY A 51 -20.05 -18.53 -9.42
C GLY A 51 -20.67 -19.28 -8.23
N GLU A 52 -19.92 -20.17 -7.58
CA GLU A 52 -20.45 -21.03 -6.51
C GLU A 52 -19.93 -20.65 -5.13
N LYS A 53 -18.66 -20.21 -5.05
CA LYS A 53 -17.99 -19.96 -3.76
C LYS A 53 -17.65 -18.49 -3.62
N GLU A 54 -18.20 -17.85 -2.60
CA GLU A 54 -17.89 -16.46 -2.25
C GLU A 54 -17.00 -16.44 -1.00
N ILE A 55 -15.89 -15.71 -1.05
CA ILE A 55 -14.99 -15.50 0.09
C ILE A 55 -14.80 -14.01 0.34
N GLU A 56 -14.79 -13.63 1.62
CA GLU A 56 -14.50 -12.26 2.04
C GLU A 56 -13.06 -12.21 2.57
N VAL A 57 -12.24 -11.37 1.93
CA VAL A 57 -10.79 -11.33 2.15
C VAL A 57 -10.29 -9.89 2.23
N ALA A 58 -9.19 -9.68 2.93
CA ALA A 58 -8.56 -8.36 2.97
C ALA A 58 -7.95 -8.00 1.61
N SER A 59 -8.16 -6.75 1.17
CA SER A 59 -7.53 -6.22 -0.05
C SER A 59 -6.02 -6.03 0.13
N GLY A 60 -5.26 -6.14 -0.97
CA GLY A 60 -3.81 -5.83 -1.01
C GLY A 60 -2.89 -7.04 -1.08
N GLY A 61 -3.43 -8.27 -0.95
CA GLY A 61 -2.72 -9.51 -1.24
C GLY A 61 -2.78 -9.89 -2.72
N THR A 62 -1.94 -10.84 -3.15
CA THR A 62 -2.06 -11.47 -4.48
C THR A 62 -3.17 -12.51 -4.49
N LEU A 63 -3.74 -12.82 -5.66
CA LEU A 63 -4.74 -13.87 -5.79
C LEU A 63 -4.21 -15.24 -5.32
N LEU A 64 -2.95 -15.57 -5.65
CA LEU A 64 -2.31 -16.83 -5.27
C LEU A 64 -2.29 -17.05 -3.74
N SER A 65 -1.83 -16.07 -2.97
CA SER A 65 -1.72 -16.21 -1.51
C SER A 65 -3.10 -16.16 -0.84
N THR A 66 -3.98 -15.30 -1.36
CA THR A 66 -5.35 -15.13 -0.85
C THR A 66 -6.18 -16.40 -1.03
N LEU A 67 -6.11 -17.03 -2.21
CA LEU A 67 -6.80 -18.28 -2.51
C LEU A 67 -6.16 -19.45 -1.76
N GLY A 68 -4.83 -19.53 -1.70
CA GLY A 68 -4.11 -20.56 -0.94
C GLY A 68 -4.45 -20.56 0.55
N GLY A 69 -4.58 -19.38 1.16
CA GLY A 69 -5.05 -19.23 2.55
C GLY A 69 -6.49 -19.75 2.76
N ASN A 70 -7.33 -19.63 1.74
CA ASN A 70 -8.73 -20.11 1.72
C ASN A 70 -8.87 -21.56 1.21
N LYS A 71 -7.78 -22.34 1.24
CA LYS A 71 -7.70 -23.75 0.82
C LYS A 71 -8.00 -23.98 -0.67
N ILE A 72 -7.74 -22.99 -1.51
CA ILE A 72 -7.85 -23.07 -2.97
C ILE A 72 -6.45 -22.90 -3.53
N PHE A 73 -5.84 -24.02 -3.90
CA PHE A 73 -4.43 -24.03 -4.30
C PHE A 73 -4.31 -23.91 -5.81
N LEU A 74 -3.67 -22.84 -6.26
CA LEU A 74 -3.17 -22.77 -7.62
C LEU A 74 -1.77 -23.40 -7.67
N PRO A 75 -1.46 -24.22 -8.69
CA PRO A 75 -0.12 -24.76 -8.85
C PRO A 75 0.86 -23.61 -9.06
N SER A 76 1.88 -23.51 -8.21
CA SER A 76 2.87 -22.42 -8.29
C SER A 76 4.24 -22.89 -7.83
N ALA A 77 5.23 -22.72 -8.70
CA ALA A 77 6.64 -22.98 -8.38
C ALA A 77 7.39 -21.72 -7.90
N CYS A 78 6.91 -20.52 -8.25
CA CYS A 78 7.58 -19.24 -8.02
C CYS A 78 7.02 -18.45 -6.83
N GLY A 79 6.01 -18.97 -6.11
CA GLY A 79 5.48 -18.35 -4.90
C GLY A 79 4.86 -16.96 -5.10
N GLY A 80 4.40 -16.63 -6.31
CA GLY A 80 3.79 -15.33 -6.63
C GLY A 80 4.72 -14.32 -7.29
N GLY A 81 5.93 -14.73 -7.68
CA GLY A 81 6.86 -13.89 -8.44
C GLY A 81 6.51 -13.67 -9.91
N GLY A 82 5.45 -14.30 -10.44
CA GLY A 82 5.00 -14.11 -11.83
C GLY A 82 5.91 -14.69 -12.91
N THR A 83 6.92 -15.48 -12.56
CA THR A 83 7.94 -15.99 -13.50
C THR A 83 7.75 -17.45 -13.92
N CYS A 84 6.96 -18.22 -13.17
CA CYS A 84 6.80 -19.65 -13.40
C CYS A 84 5.64 -20.02 -14.33
N ILE A 85 4.67 -19.11 -14.54
CA ILE A 85 3.54 -19.28 -15.48
C ILE A 85 2.69 -20.53 -15.16
N GLN A 86 2.62 -20.94 -13.90
CA GLN A 86 1.83 -22.11 -13.49
C GLN A 86 0.53 -21.73 -12.78
N CYS A 87 0.49 -20.55 -12.13
CA CYS A 87 -0.66 -20.10 -11.38
C CYS A 87 -1.71 -19.46 -12.31
N GLU A 88 -2.35 -20.29 -13.14
CA GLU A 88 -3.36 -19.88 -14.10
C GLU A 88 -4.68 -19.51 -13.41
N CYS A 89 -5.13 -18.28 -13.59
CA CYS A 89 -6.43 -17.82 -13.13
C CYS A 89 -7.05 -16.86 -14.14
N HIS A 90 -8.34 -17.03 -14.42
CA HIS A 90 -9.10 -16.13 -15.28
C HIS A 90 -9.90 -15.15 -14.42
N VAL A 91 -9.61 -13.86 -14.57
CA VAL A 91 -10.34 -12.79 -13.87
C VAL A 91 -11.38 -12.22 -14.82
N LEU A 92 -12.66 -12.52 -14.54
CA LEU A 92 -13.77 -12.09 -15.41
C LEU A 92 -14.10 -10.60 -15.22
N GLU A 93 -13.98 -10.10 -13.98
CA GLU A 93 -14.30 -8.72 -13.61
C GLU A 93 -13.39 -8.24 -12.48
N GLY A 94 -13.12 -6.93 -12.42
CA GLY A 94 -12.42 -6.29 -11.29
C GLY A 94 -10.89 -6.44 -11.25
N GLY A 95 -10.27 -7.10 -12.23
CA GLY A 95 -8.82 -7.32 -12.29
C GLY A 95 -7.96 -6.13 -12.75
N GLY A 96 -8.58 -5.08 -13.31
CA GLY A 96 -7.85 -3.99 -13.96
C GLY A 96 -7.35 -4.36 -15.35
N GLU A 97 -6.38 -3.60 -15.87
CA GLU A 97 -5.73 -3.90 -17.14
C GLU A 97 -4.62 -4.95 -16.96
N ALA A 98 -4.51 -5.87 -17.92
CA ALA A 98 -3.46 -6.90 -17.91
C ALA A 98 -2.07 -6.25 -17.99
N LEU A 99 -1.17 -6.67 -17.11
CA LEU A 99 0.21 -6.17 -17.11
C LEU A 99 0.98 -6.76 -18.32
N PRO A 100 2.05 -6.08 -18.79
CA PRO A 100 2.90 -6.61 -19.87
C PRO A 100 3.52 -7.98 -19.59
N THR A 101 3.68 -8.32 -18.30
CA THR A 101 4.15 -9.65 -17.86
C THR A 101 3.08 -10.73 -17.97
N GLU A 102 1.81 -10.34 -18.01
CA GLU A 102 0.64 -11.23 -18.07
C GLU A 102 0.18 -11.42 -19.52
N THR A 103 0.28 -10.38 -20.36
CA THR A 103 -0.16 -10.42 -21.78
C THR A 103 0.37 -11.55 -22.67
N PRO A 104 1.59 -12.09 -22.52
CA PRO A 104 2.06 -13.20 -23.35
C PRO A 104 1.47 -14.55 -22.93
N HIS A 105 0.81 -14.59 -21.78
CA HIS A 105 0.37 -15.80 -21.08
C HIS A 105 -1.11 -15.78 -20.71
N PHE A 106 -1.87 -14.83 -21.26
CA PHE A 106 -3.33 -14.70 -21.18
C PHE A 106 -4.00 -15.26 -22.44
#